data_AF-A0A034WW43-F1
#
_entry.id   AF-A0A034WW43-F1
#
_cell.length_a   1.000
_cell.length_b   1.000
_cell.length_c   1.000
_cell.angle_alpha   90.00
_cell.angle_beta   90.00
_cell.angle_gamma   90.00
#
_symmetry.space_group_name_H-M   'P 1'
#
loop_
_entity.id
_entity.type
_entity.pdbx_description
1 polymer ?
#
loop_
_entity_poly.entity_id
_entity_poly.type
_entity_poly.pdbx_seq_one_letter_code
_entity_poly.pdbx_strand_id
1 'polypeptide(L)'
;KTFLNFVLLSVFSTSRSLPTNSDNNSTEQDPEENPGLFEGDIVLKLSSRNCMRNEEHHWPRGIVYFKFSEGSFEELQELFIRGAMKAIEEVSCIRFIEADDDQP
;
A
#
# COMPACT_ATOMS: atom_id res chain seq x y z
N LYS A 1 -25.06 -19.03 -47.02
CA LYS A 1 -23.86 -18.86 -46.16
C LYS A 1 -23.47 -17.38 -46.14
N THR A 2 -24.25 -16.53 -45.47
CA THR A 2 -23.99 -15.07 -45.34
C THR A 2 -24.64 -14.50 -44.09
N PHE A 3 -25.75 -15.08 -43.62
CA PHE A 3 -26.43 -14.65 -42.39
C PHE A 3 -25.64 -14.90 -41.09
N LEU A 4 -24.81 -15.95 -41.03
CA LEU A 4 -24.05 -16.29 -39.80
C LEU A 4 -22.91 -15.29 -39.51
N ASN A 5 -22.40 -14.58 -40.52
CA ASN A 5 -21.32 -13.60 -40.33
C ASN A 5 -21.81 -12.25 -39.81
N PHE A 6 -23.08 -11.89 -40.03
CA PHE A 6 -23.62 -10.62 -39.54
C PHE A 6 -23.94 -10.63 -38.04
N VAL A 7 -24.24 -11.80 -37.47
CA VAL A 7 -24.56 -11.96 -36.03
C VAL A 7 -23.31 -11.82 -35.16
N LEU A 8 -22.13 -12.19 -35.66
CA LEU A 8 -20.87 -12.04 -34.92
C LEU A 8 -20.32 -10.61 -34.89
N LEU A 9 -20.79 -9.72 -35.79
CA LEU A 9 -20.35 -8.32 -35.82
C LEU A 9 -21.15 -7.41 -34.88
N SER A 10 -22.33 -7.81 -34.43
CA SER A 10 -23.18 -6.98 -33.57
C SER A 10 -22.80 -7.00 -32.09
N VAL A 11 -21.98 -7.98 -31.66
CA VAL A 11 -21.62 -8.16 -30.24
C VAL A 11 -20.45 -7.27 -29.80
N PHE A 12 -19.74 -6.61 -30.74
CA PHE A 12 -18.60 -5.73 -30.43
C PHE A 12 -18.97 -4.25 -30.19
N SER A 13 -20.26 -3.88 -30.15
CA SER A 13 -20.63 -2.45 -30.24
C SER A 13 -21.46 -1.86 -29.08
N THR A 14 -21.72 -2.59 -27.99
CA THR A 14 -22.46 -1.98 -26.85
C THR A 14 -21.93 -2.37 -25.48
N SER A 15 -20.65 -2.14 -25.23
CA SER A 15 -20.15 -1.85 -23.89
C SER A 15 -19.97 -0.34 -23.76
N ARG A 16 -21.03 0.36 -23.37
CA ARG A 16 -20.94 1.75 -22.92
C ARG A 16 -20.77 1.72 -21.40
N SER A 17 -19.53 1.84 -20.92
CA SER A 17 -19.31 2.23 -19.53
C SER A 17 -19.73 3.69 -19.39
N LEU A 18 -20.72 3.96 -18.51
CA LEU A 18 -21.11 5.32 -18.18
C LEU A 18 -20.07 5.89 -17.21
N PRO A 19 -19.37 6.99 -17.53
CA PRO A 19 -18.55 7.66 -16.54
C PRO A 19 -19.49 8.20 -15.45
N THR A 20 -19.33 7.72 -14.21
CA THR A 20 -20.01 8.32 -13.07
C THR A 20 -19.32 9.65 -12.79
N ASN A 21 -20.00 10.75 -13.11
CA ASN A 21 -19.53 12.07 -12.75
C ASN A 21 -19.83 12.27 -11.26
N SER A 22 -18.96 11.72 -10.40
CA SER A 22 -18.95 12.05 -8.98
C SER A 22 -18.16 13.35 -8.85
N ASP A 23 -18.85 14.47 -9.00
CA ASP A 23 -18.36 15.81 -8.73
C ASP A 23 -18.08 15.97 -7.21
N ASN A 24 -17.02 15.34 -6.74
CA ASN A 24 -16.31 15.72 -5.53
C ASN A 24 -14.88 15.96 -5.98
N ASN A 25 -14.33 17.14 -5.73
CA ASN A 25 -12.93 17.46 -5.95
C ASN A 25 -12.02 16.67 -4.98
N SER A 26 -12.00 15.36 -5.14
CA SER A 26 -10.92 14.48 -4.74
C SER A 26 -10.45 13.88 -6.05
N THR A 27 -9.32 14.35 -6.56
CA THR A 27 -8.49 13.48 -7.37
C THR A 27 -8.24 12.25 -6.50
N GLU A 28 -9.06 11.20 -6.63
CA GLU A 28 -8.73 9.87 -6.12
C GLU A 28 -7.45 9.51 -6.85
N GLN A 29 -6.33 9.85 -6.23
CA GLN A 29 -5.03 9.41 -6.66
C GLN A 29 -5.04 7.92 -6.40
N ASP A 30 -4.97 7.13 -7.47
CA ASP A 30 -4.90 5.69 -7.37
C ASP A 30 -3.71 5.36 -6.45
N PRO A 31 -3.94 4.73 -5.29
CA PRO A 31 -2.88 4.42 -4.35
C PRO A 31 -1.86 3.44 -4.92
N GLU A 32 -2.18 2.75 -6.03
CA GLU A 32 -1.27 1.91 -6.79
C GLU A 32 -0.39 2.72 -7.77
N GLU A 33 -0.81 3.95 -8.12
CA GLU A 33 -0.07 4.86 -9.01
C GLU A 33 0.70 5.90 -8.19
N ASN A 34 1.78 5.45 -7.55
CA ASN A 34 2.74 6.32 -6.86
C ASN A 34 4.01 6.51 -7.70
N PRO A 35 4.00 7.43 -8.70
CA PRO A 35 5.15 7.66 -9.55
C PRO A 35 6.35 8.14 -8.71
N GLY A 36 7.50 7.49 -8.92
CA GLY A 36 8.75 7.80 -8.21
C GLY A 36 9.09 6.84 -7.08
N LEU A 37 8.15 5.97 -6.67
CA LEU A 37 8.45 4.82 -5.82
C LEU A 37 8.80 3.60 -6.66
N PHE A 38 9.72 2.77 -6.18
CA PHE A 38 10.03 1.49 -6.80
C PHE A 38 8.90 0.51 -6.52
N GLU A 39 8.44 -0.20 -7.56
CA GLU A 39 7.31 -1.14 -7.50
C GLU A 39 6.01 -0.53 -6.94
N GLY A 40 5.91 0.80 -6.84
CA GLY A 40 4.71 1.54 -6.40
C GLY A 40 4.70 1.91 -4.91
N ASP A 41 5.56 1.35 -4.06
CA ASP A 41 5.46 1.55 -2.61
C ASP A 41 6.83 1.59 -1.88
N ILE A 42 7.95 1.40 -2.58
CA ILE A 42 9.29 1.37 -1.97
C ILE A 42 10.09 2.62 -2.30
N VAL A 43 10.51 3.36 -1.27
CA VAL A 43 11.53 4.42 -1.39
C VAL A 43 12.92 3.76 -1.45
N LEU A 44 13.53 3.68 -2.64
CA LEU A 44 14.88 3.10 -2.80
C LEU A 44 15.97 4.03 -2.24
N LYS A 45 16.60 3.62 -1.14
CA LYS A 45 17.84 4.21 -0.63
C LYS A 45 19.10 3.43 -1.03
N LEU A 46 18.94 2.15 -1.33
CA LEU A 46 20.02 1.22 -1.68
C LEU A 46 19.77 0.62 -3.05
N SER A 47 20.82 0.09 -3.68
CA SER A 47 20.76 -0.52 -5.01
C SER A 47 20.12 -1.92 -5.02
N SER A 48 19.80 -2.50 -3.85
CA SER A 48 19.04 -3.76 -3.78
C SER A 48 17.55 -3.48 -3.96
N ARG A 49 16.97 -4.12 -4.97
CA ARG A 49 15.57 -3.95 -5.37
C ARG A 49 14.58 -4.82 -4.57
N ASN A 50 15.07 -5.89 -3.94
CA ASN A 50 14.24 -6.88 -3.24
C ASN A 50 14.64 -6.98 -1.75
N CYS A 51 13.98 -7.90 -1.02
CA CYS A 51 14.20 -8.23 0.38
C CYS A 51 15.66 -8.01 0.85
N MET A 52 15.81 -7.23 1.92
CA MET A 52 17.09 -6.91 2.50
C MET A 52 17.65 -8.10 3.27
N ARG A 53 18.47 -8.91 2.61
CA ARG A 53 19.07 -10.11 3.21
C ARG A 53 20.23 -9.81 4.15
N ASN A 54 20.88 -8.66 4.00
CA ASN A 54 21.98 -8.29 4.87
C ASN A 54 21.44 -7.88 6.26
N GLU A 55 21.81 -8.64 7.28
CA GLU A 55 21.41 -8.44 8.68
C GLU A 55 21.82 -7.07 9.24
N GLU A 56 22.84 -6.43 8.66
CA GLU A 56 23.27 -5.07 9.04
C GLU A 56 22.17 -4.01 8.83
N HIS A 57 21.18 -4.31 7.99
CA HIS A 57 20.06 -3.41 7.69
C HIS A 57 18.78 -3.82 8.43
N HIS A 58 18.84 -4.84 9.30
CA HIS A 58 17.72 -5.25 10.11
C HIS A 58 17.63 -4.39 11.37
N TRP A 59 16.43 -4.30 11.92
CA TRP A 59 16.22 -3.68 13.22
C TRP A 59 17.00 -4.44 14.30
N PRO A 60 17.90 -3.78 15.06
CA PRO A 60 18.69 -4.45 16.09
C PRO A 60 17.80 -5.15 17.11
N ARG A 61 18.11 -6.43 17.39
CA ARG A 61 17.33 -7.29 18.30
C ARG A 61 15.86 -7.46 17.91
N GLY A 62 15.49 -7.14 16.66
CA GLY A 62 14.10 -7.17 16.19
C GLY A 62 13.21 -6.09 16.82
N ILE A 63 13.79 -5.03 17.40
CA ILE A 63 13.01 -3.96 18.03
C ILE A 63 12.77 -2.84 17.01
N VAL A 64 11.51 -2.57 16.75
CA VAL A 64 11.06 -1.47 15.91
C VAL A 64 10.52 -0.37 16.82
N TYR A 65 11.25 0.73 16.91
CA TYR A 65 10.76 1.92 17.59
C TYR A 65 9.79 2.67 16.66
N PHE A 66 8.64 3.10 17.19
CA PHE A 66 7.62 3.79 16.40
C PHE A 66 7.02 4.97 17.17
N LYS A 67 6.48 5.94 16.43
CA LYS A 67 5.71 7.06 16.98
C LYS A 67 4.63 7.45 15.98
N PHE A 68 3.44 7.78 16.47
CA PHE A 68 2.42 8.41 15.63
C PHE A 68 2.68 9.91 15.59
N SER A 69 2.93 10.44 14.39
CA SER A 69 3.04 11.88 14.20
C SER A 69 1.69 12.55 14.47
N GLU A 70 1.71 13.65 15.21
CA GLU A 70 0.50 14.37 15.61
C GLU A 70 -0.34 14.75 14.38
N GLY A 71 -1.64 14.40 14.42
CA GLY A 71 -2.59 14.70 13.35
C GLY A 71 -2.43 13.87 12.07
N SER A 72 -1.51 12.90 12.02
CA SER A 72 -1.32 12.06 10.83
C SER A 72 -2.31 10.91 10.72
N PHE A 73 -2.89 10.49 11.84
CA PHE A 73 -3.83 9.38 11.92
C PHE A 73 -5.01 9.72 12.82
N GLU A 74 -6.18 9.23 12.46
CA GLU A 74 -7.34 9.19 13.34
C GLU A 74 -7.23 8.02 14.33
N GLU A 75 -7.95 8.10 15.46
CA GLU A 75 -7.93 7.06 16.50
C GLU A 75 -8.22 5.66 15.95
N LEU A 76 -9.19 5.55 15.02
CA LEU A 76 -9.53 4.28 14.40
C LEU A 76 -8.39 3.72 13.55
N GLN A 77 -7.64 4.57 12.85
CA GLN A 77 -6.50 4.16 12.03
C GLN A 77 -5.33 3.69 12.92
N GLU A 78 -5.04 4.41 14.00
CA GLU A 78 -4.05 3.96 14.99
C GLU A 78 -4.41 2.60 15.57
N LEU A 79 -5.70 2.37 15.88
CA LEU A 79 -6.17 1.07 16.38
C LEU A 79 -5.89 -0.06 15.37
N PHE A 80 -6.16 0.17 14.09
CA PHE A 80 -5.85 -0.82 13.04
C PHE A 80 -4.34 -1.07 12.92
N ILE A 81 -3.52 -0.02 12.94
CA ILE A 81 -2.06 -0.14 12.87
C ILE A 81 -1.53 -0.95 14.07
N ARG A 82 -2.00 -0.65 15.29
CA ARG A 82 -1.64 -1.42 16.49
C ARG A 82 -2.10 -2.87 16.42
N GLY A 83 -3.26 -3.13 15.82
CA GLY A 83 -3.73 -4.50 15.53
C GLY A 83 -2.80 -5.26 14.60
N ALA A 84 -2.33 -4.62 13.51
CA ALA A 84 -1.37 -5.20 12.59
C ALA A 84 0.00 -5.47 13.25
N MET A 85 0.50 -4.52 14.05
CA MET A 85 1.71 -4.71 14.85
C MET A 85 1.61 -5.95 15.73
N LYS A 86 0.50 -6.09 16.47
CA LYS A 86 0.25 -7.24 17.34
C LYS A 86 0.24 -8.58 16.58
N ALA A 87 -0.41 -8.61 15.41
CA ALA A 87 -0.43 -9.82 14.58
C ALA A 87 0.98 -10.27 14.17
N ILE A 88 1.89 -9.33 13.89
CA ILE A 88 3.30 -9.62 13.59
C ILE A 88 4.03 -10.14 14.84
N GLU A 89 3.80 -9.51 16.01
CA GLU A 89 4.42 -9.88 17.28
C GLU A 89 4.03 -11.27 17.80
N GLU A 90 2.84 -11.75 17.43
CA GLU A 90 2.31 -13.06 17.83
C GLU A 90 3.01 -14.22 17.13
N VAL A 91 3.56 -14.00 15.92
CA VAL A 91 4.13 -15.05 15.07
C VAL A 91 5.62 -14.85 14.77
N SER A 92 6.25 -13.82 15.33
CA SER A 92 7.65 -13.49 15.09
C SER A 92 8.38 -13.04 16.36
N CYS A 93 9.68 -12.81 16.24
CA CYS A 93 10.50 -12.22 17.30
C CYS A 93 10.51 -10.67 17.29
N ILE A 94 9.81 -10.04 16.34
CA ILE A 94 9.72 -8.58 16.26
C ILE A 94 8.97 -8.02 17.47
N ARG A 95 9.41 -6.86 17.97
CA ARG A 95 8.77 -6.11 19.04
C ARG A 95 8.64 -4.65 18.67
N PHE A 96 7.42 -4.11 18.74
CA PHE A 96 7.15 -2.70 18.53
C PHE A 96 7.17 -1.97 19.88
N ILE A 97 7.97 -0.92 19.97
CA ILE A 97 8.11 -0.11 21.20
C ILE A 97 7.87 1.34 20.83
N GLU A 98 7.05 2.04 21.61
CA GLU A 98 6.84 3.47 21.39
C GLU A 98 8.15 4.24 21.65
N ALA A 99 8.55 5.07 20.70
CA ALA A 99 9.79 5.81 20.74
C ALA A 99 9.68 6.98 21.73
N ASP A 100 10.67 7.07 22.63
CA ASP A 100 10.97 8.30 23.35
C ASP A 100 11.87 9.22 22.50
N ASP A 101 12.24 10.36 23.07
CA ASP A 101 13.07 11.35 22.37
C ASP A 101 14.53 10.89 22.17
N ASP A 102 14.94 9.76 22.76
CA ASP A 102 16.31 9.24 22.72
C ASP A 102 16.51 8.11 21.69
N GLN A 103 15.44 7.65 21.03
CA GLN A 103 15.52 6.63 19.98
C GLN A 103 15.70 7.23 18.58
N PRO A 104 16.44 6.54 17.68
CA PRO A 104 16.72 7.02 16.32
C PRO A 104 15.49 7.06 15.40
#